data_AF-A0A166C8P1-F1
#
_entry.id   AF-A0A166C8P1-F1
#
_cell.length_a   1.000
_cell.length_b   1.000
_cell.length_c   1.000
_cell.angle_alpha   90.00
_cell.angle_beta   90.00
_cell.angle_gamma   90.00
#
_symmetry.space_group_name_H-M   'P 1'
#
loop_
_entity.id
_entity.type
_entity.pdbx_description
1 polymer ?
#
loop_
_entity_poly.entity_id
_entity_poly.type
_entity_poly.pdbx_seq_one_letter_code
_entity_poly.pdbx_strand_id
1 'polypeptide(L)'
;CARHGCFVPNSVVDFQVGEQQRNADYSKVRALSYRTQGLPGALDIYDINCQYCKNFWDRVEKRPAELGLPDNINPDTLIFAVGSFHLSAHVPECFAQYSLHFVKEIGNIDGKILETL
;
A
#
# COMPACT_ATOMS: atom_id res chain seq x y z
N CYS A 1 1.34 12.28 12.87
CA CYS A 1 1.83 13.33 11.95
C CYS A 1 2.32 12.66 10.66
N ALA A 2 1.41 12.28 9.74
CA ALA A 2 1.78 11.82 8.39
C ALA A 2 2.17 13.04 7.53
N ARG A 3 3.02 13.92 8.05
CA ARG A 3 3.53 15.07 7.31
C ARG A 3 4.84 14.61 6.73
N HIS A 4 4.87 14.10 5.51
CA HIS A 4 5.95 14.23 4.52
C HIS A 4 5.43 13.52 3.26
N GLY A 5 5.08 14.26 2.21
CA GLY A 5 4.86 13.70 0.88
C GLY A 5 6.21 13.39 0.24
N CYS A 6 6.89 12.36 0.74
CA CYS A 6 8.16 11.91 0.18
C CYS A 6 7.92 10.84 -0.87
N PHE A 7 8.74 10.85 -1.91
CA PHE A 7 8.79 9.78 -2.89
C PHE A 7 9.91 8.82 -2.49
N VAL A 8 9.61 7.52 -2.51
CA VAL A 8 10.62 6.50 -2.31
C VAL A 8 11.43 6.35 -3.61
N PRO A 9 12.77 6.32 -3.56
CA PRO A 9 13.58 6.19 -4.76
C PRO A 9 13.23 4.93 -5.57
N ASN A 10 13.14 5.08 -6.89
CA ASN A 10 12.80 4.02 -7.84
C ASN A 10 11.40 3.40 -7.66
N SER A 11 10.48 4.07 -6.95
CA SER A 11 9.09 3.61 -6.77
C SER A 11 8.07 4.45 -7.52
N VAL A 12 8.48 5.52 -8.22
CA VAL A 12 7.56 6.35 -9.01
C VAL A 12 7.45 5.76 -10.41
N VAL A 13 6.22 5.69 -10.94
CA VAL A 13 5.92 5.10 -12.24
C VAL A 13 4.96 6.00 -13.00
N ASP A 14 5.12 6.04 -14.32
CA ASP A 14 4.12 6.62 -15.22
C ASP A 14 3.14 5.55 -15.67
N PHE A 15 1.88 5.93 -15.75
CA PHE A 15 0.84 5.06 -16.30
C PHE A 15 0.85 5.11 -17.82
N GLN A 16 1.10 3.95 -18.43
CA GLN A 16 1.16 3.84 -19.89
C GLN A 16 -0.24 3.84 -20.52
N VAL A 17 -1.20 3.12 -19.92
CA VAL A 17 -2.62 3.09 -20.33
C VAL A 17 -3.48 2.82 -19.09
N GLY A 18 -4.03 3.87 -18.50
CA GLY A 18 -4.81 3.78 -17.26
C GLY A 18 -4.01 3.26 -16.06
N GLU A 19 -4.68 3.15 -14.91
CA GLU A 19 -4.08 2.69 -13.66
C GLU A 19 -3.99 1.15 -13.62
N GLN A 20 -3.11 0.59 -14.45
CA GLN A 20 -2.87 -0.85 -14.46
C GLN A 20 -2.20 -1.30 -13.17
N GLN A 21 -2.71 -2.41 -12.61
CA GLN A 21 -2.14 -3.04 -11.41
C GLN A 21 -0.65 -3.33 -11.55
N ARG A 22 -0.15 -3.65 -12.76
CA ARG A 22 1.28 -3.89 -13.01
C ARG A 22 2.17 -2.71 -12.60
N ASN A 23 1.73 -1.48 -12.90
CA ASN A 23 2.47 -0.26 -12.57
C ASN A 23 2.42 0.00 -11.06
N ALA A 24 1.22 -0.09 -10.47
CA ALA A 24 1.02 0.06 -9.03
C ALA A 24 1.80 -0.98 -8.22
N ASP A 25 1.80 -2.24 -8.65
CA ASP A 25 2.58 -3.31 -8.04
C ASP A 25 4.09 -3.01 -8.10
N TYR A 26 4.61 -2.54 -9.24
CA TYR A 26 6.04 -2.17 -9.34
C TYR A 26 6.35 -1.05 -8.34
N SER A 27 5.53 0.00 -8.33
CA SER A 27 5.66 1.12 -7.39
C SER A 27 5.68 0.64 -5.94
N LYS A 28 4.66 -0.12 -5.53
CA LYS A 28 4.51 -0.63 -4.15
C LYS A 28 5.63 -1.56 -3.75
N VAL A 29 5.99 -2.54 -4.58
CA VAL A 29 7.09 -3.46 -4.27
C VAL A 29 8.40 -2.71 -4.11
N ARG A 30 8.72 -1.77 -5.01
CA ARG A 30 9.96 -0.98 -4.90
C ARG A 30 9.97 -0.11 -3.63
N ALA A 31 8.83 0.47 -3.26
CA ALA A 31 8.70 1.23 -2.03
C ALA A 31 8.86 0.35 -0.78
N LEU A 32 8.17 -0.79 -0.75
CA LEU A 32 8.19 -1.76 0.36
C LEU A 32 9.54 -2.45 0.52
N SER A 33 10.37 -2.54 -0.52
CA SER A 33 11.71 -3.14 -0.47
C SER A 33 12.83 -2.12 -0.20
N TYR A 34 12.56 -0.80 -0.29
CA TYR A 34 13.60 0.21 -0.18
C TYR A 34 13.97 0.50 1.28
N ARG A 35 15.09 -0.07 1.74
CA ARG A 35 15.66 0.15 3.08
C ARG A 35 14.69 -0.18 4.23
N THR A 36 13.82 -1.15 4.02
CA THR A 36 12.82 -1.62 5.01
C THR A 36 13.28 -2.87 5.76
N GLN A 37 14.42 -3.47 5.41
CA GLN A 37 14.94 -4.65 6.10
C GLN A 37 15.17 -4.37 7.59
N GLY A 38 14.64 -5.25 8.45
CA GLY A 38 14.72 -5.11 9.91
C GLY A 38 13.60 -4.25 10.52
N LEU A 39 12.71 -3.66 9.72
CA LEU A 39 11.48 -3.04 10.22
C LEU A 39 10.43 -4.12 10.55
N PRO A 40 9.53 -3.86 11.53
CA PRO A 40 8.53 -4.85 11.94
C PRO A 40 7.46 -5.15 10.89
N GLY A 41 7.32 -4.31 9.86
CA GLY A 41 6.28 -4.44 8.84
C GLY A 41 6.05 -3.13 8.12
N ALA A 42 4.92 -3.03 7.42
CA ALA A 42 4.49 -1.81 6.76
C ALA A 42 2.96 -1.68 6.76
N LEU A 43 2.50 -0.43 6.69
CA LEU A 43 1.10 -0.10 6.42
C LEU A 43 1.00 0.43 5.00
N ASP A 44 0.28 -0.29 4.14
CA ASP A 44 -0.02 0.13 2.78
C ASP A 44 -1.42 0.75 2.73
N ILE A 45 -1.49 2.04 2.42
CA ILE A 45 -2.74 2.79 2.29
C ILE A 45 -2.94 3.11 0.82
N TYR A 46 -4.07 2.71 0.26
CA TYR A 46 -4.41 2.95 -1.14
C TYR A 46 -5.92 2.91 -1.35
N ASP A 47 -6.40 3.73 -2.28
CA ASP A 47 -7.83 4.03 -2.42
C ASP A 47 -8.66 2.77 -2.64
N ILE A 48 -8.17 1.85 -3.46
CA ILE A 48 -8.86 0.61 -3.79
C ILE A 48 -8.23 -0.62 -3.13
N ASN A 49 -7.55 -0.48 -2.00
CA ASN A 49 -6.83 -1.60 -1.38
C ASN A 49 -7.75 -2.80 -1.08
N CYS A 50 -9.01 -2.58 -0.74
CA CYS A 50 -9.99 -3.66 -0.53
C CYS A 50 -10.24 -4.55 -1.77
N GLN A 51 -9.90 -4.07 -2.97
CA GLN A 51 -9.96 -4.83 -4.22
C GLN A 51 -8.56 -5.26 -4.66
N TYR A 52 -7.60 -4.34 -4.58
CA TYR A 52 -6.25 -4.52 -5.09
C TYR A 52 -5.46 -5.60 -4.33
N CYS A 53 -5.61 -5.66 -2.99
CA CYS A 53 -4.85 -6.57 -2.13
C CYS A 53 -5.21 -8.05 -2.34
N LYS A 54 -6.42 -8.35 -2.81
CA LYS A 54 -6.95 -9.74 -2.94
C LYS A 54 -6.02 -10.67 -3.71
N ASN A 55 -5.37 -10.15 -4.75
CA ASN A 55 -4.45 -10.90 -5.59
C ASN A 55 -3.02 -10.37 -5.49
N PHE A 56 -2.70 -9.52 -4.51
CA PHE A 56 -1.38 -8.88 -4.42
C PHE A 56 -0.27 -9.91 -4.24
N TRP A 57 -0.43 -10.85 -3.31
CA TRP A 57 0.59 -11.88 -3.04
C TRP A 57 0.80 -12.79 -4.24
N ASP A 58 -0.26 -13.27 -4.87
CA ASP A 58 -0.19 -14.05 -6.12
C ASP A 58 0.54 -13.29 -7.24
N ARG A 59 0.34 -11.96 -7.34
CA ARG A 59 1.03 -11.13 -8.33
C ARG A 59 2.50 -10.92 -7.98
N VAL A 60 2.86 -10.84 -6.70
CA VAL A 60 4.26 -10.73 -6.25
C VAL A 60 4.99 -12.05 -6.49
N GLU A 61 4.39 -13.20 -6.18
CA GLU A 61 5.01 -14.52 -6.36
C GLU A 61 5.33 -14.83 -7.83
N LYS A 62 4.49 -14.36 -8.76
CA LYS A 62 4.70 -14.55 -10.21
C LYS A 62 5.79 -13.65 -10.82
N ARG A 63 6.39 -12.74 -10.04
CA ARG A 63 7.42 -11.80 -10.53
C ARG A 63 8.82 -12.41 -10.45
N PRO A 64 9.77 -11.87 -11.24
CA PRO A 64 11.18 -12.18 -11.07
C PRO A 64 11.64 -11.90 -9.64
N ALA A 65 12.55 -12.72 -9.12
CA ALA A 65 13.02 -12.63 -7.73
C ALA A 65 13.66 -11.28 -7.39
N GLU A 66 14.21 -10.57 -8.39
CA GLU A 66 14.78 -9.23 -8.25
C GLU A 66 13.74 -8.15 -7.93
N LEU A 67 12.46 -8.45 -8.18
CA LEU A 67 11.29 -7.64 -7.82
C LEU A 67 10.50 -8.30 -6.68
N GLY A 68 11.18 -9.06 -5.82
CA GLY A 68 10.61 -9.60 -4.60
C GLY A 68 10.49 -8.57 -3.47
N LEU A 69 9.74 -8.95 -2.44
CA LEU A 69 9.68 -8.26 -1.16
C LEU A 69 10.72 -8.85 -0.20
N PRO A 70 11.27 -8.07 0.74
CA PRO A 70 12.13 -8.61 1.79
C PRO A 70 11.32 -9.47 2.77
N ASP A 71 11.96 -10.42 3.44
CA ASP A 71 11.30 -11.41 4.32
C ASP A 71 10.43 -10.79 5.42
N ASN A 72 10.77 -9.57 5.89
CA ASN A 72 10.02 -8.86 6.91
C ASN A 72 8.72 -8.21 6.40
N ILE A 73 8.47 -8.21 5.08
CA ILE A 73 7.23 -7.75 4.46
C ILE A 73 6.51 -8.96 3.87
N ASN A 74 5.60 -9.53 4.65
CA ASN A 74 4.88 -10.77 4.37
C ASN A 74 3.40 -10.64 4.78
N PRO A 75 2.54 -11.67 4.57
CA PRO A 75 1.11 -11.59 4.88
C PRO A 75 0.78 -11.23 6.34
N ASP A 76 1.68 -11.50 7.28
CA ASP A 76 1.46 -11.22 8.71
C ASP A 76 1.90 -9.80 9.12
N THR A 77 2.80 -9.18 8.34
CA THR A 77 3.44 -7.90 8.69
C THR A 77 3.07 -6.73 7.78
N LEU A 78 2.43 -7.00 6.64
CA LEU A 78 1.90 -5.98 5.74
C LEU A 78 0.41 -5.79 5.96
N ILE A 79 0.02 -4.62 6.46
CA ILE A 79 -1.38 -4.25 6.67
C ILE A 79 -1.87 -3.45 5.48
N PHE A 80 -3.00 -3.86 4.90
CA PHE A 80 -3.68 -3.10 3.85
C PHE A 80 -4.81 -2.26 4.46
N ALA A 81 -4.81 -0.97 4.16
CA ALA A 81 -5.88 -0.06 4.54
C ALA A 81 -6.31 0.81 3.36
N VAL A 82 -7.49 1.42 3.50
CA VAL A 82 -8.02 2.42 2.57
C VAL A 82 -8.01 3.78 3.26
N GLY A 83 -7.66 4.84 2.53
CA GLY A 83 -7.69 6.19 3.05
C GLY A 83 -9.08 6.57 3.57
N SER A 84 -9.15 7.25 4.71
CA SER A 84 -10.40 7.56 5.42
C SER A 84 -11.41 8.30 4.56
N PHE A 85 -10.96 9.24 3.72
CA PHE A 85 -11.81 9.93 2.75
C PHE A 85 -12.48 8.96 1.75
N HIS A 86 -11.69 8.10 1.11
CA HIS A 86 -12.18 7.16 0.08
C HIS A 86 -13.00 6.01 0.66
N LEU A 87 -12.69 5.58 1.89
CA LEU A 87 -13.35 4.45 2.53
C LEU A 87 -14.87 4.65 2.65
N SER A 88 -15.33 5.88 2.82
CA SER A 88 -16.77 6.21 2.90
C SER A 88 -17.55 5.88 1.62
N ALA A 89 -16.88 5.83 0.47
CA ALA A 89 -17.48 5.49 -0.82
C ALA A 89 -17.48 3.98 -1.12
N HIS A 90 -16.90 3.16 -0.23
CA HIS A 90 -16.84 1.71 -0.39
C HIS A 90 -18.07 1.03 0.22
N VAL A 91 -18.24 -0.27 -0.07
CA VAL A 91 -19.28 -1.08 0.57
C VAL A 91 -19.09 -1.14 2.09
N PRO A 92 -20.16 -1.23 2.90
CA PRO A 92 -20.08 -1.10 4.36
C PRO A 92 -19.10 -2.05 5.04
N GLU A 93 -18.92 -3.25 4.51
CA GLU A 93 -17.99 -4.26 5.03
C GLU A 93 -16.53 -3.81 4.97
N CYS A 94 -16.20 -2.88 4.06
CA CYS A 94 -14.85 -2.32 3.98
C CYS A 94 -14.50 -1.50 5.23
N PHE A 95 -15.48 -0.89 5.88
CA PHE A 95 -15.24 -0.08 7.08
C PHE A 95 -14.60 -0.90 8.19
N ALA A 96 -15.12 -2.09 8.47
CA ALA A 96 -14.57 -2.95 9.52
C ALA A 96 -13.20 -3.55 9.17
N GLN A 97 -12.92 -3.76 7.88
CA GLN A 97 -11.74 -4.49 7.41
C GLN A 97 -10.55 -3.61 7.05
N TYR A 98 -10.81 -2.41 6.51
CA TYR A 98 -9.77 -1.56 5.90
C TYR A 98 -9.69 -0.16 6.51
N SER A 99 -10.46 0.12 7.57
CA SER A 99 -10.38 1.41 8.25
C SER A 99 -9.10 1.58 9.04
N LEU A 100 -8.47 2.73 8.85
CA LEU A 100 -7.32 3.19 9.63
C LEU A 100 -7.65 3.33 11.13
N HIS A 101 -8.93 3.46 11.51
CA HIS A 101 -9.34 3.54 12.92
C HIS A 101 -9.08 2.26 13.72
N PHE A 102 -8.98 1.11 13.04
CA PHE A 102 -8.78 -0.19 13.68
C PHE A 102 -7.35 -0.71 13.56
N VAL A 103 -6.46 0.03 12.89
CA VAL A 103 -5.05 -0.34 12.80
C VAL A 103 -4.36 0.07 14.10
N LYS A 104 -3.75 -0.90 14.78
CA LYS A 104 -3.05 -0.68 16.04
C LYS A 104 -1.80 0.18 15.81
N GLU A 105 -1.43 0.99 16.80
CA GLU A 105 -0.17 1.75 16.84
C GLU A 105 -0.01 2.84 15.77
N ILE A 106 -1.05 3.12 14.99
CA ILE A 106 -1.08 4.29 14.13
C ILE A 106 -1.86 5.44 14.77
N GLY A 107 -1.42 6.67 14.49
CA GLY A 107 -2.21 7.85 14.82
C GLY A 107 -3.43 7.96 13.90
N ASN A 108 -4.40 8.78 14.27
CA ASN A 108 -5.51 9.12 13.38
C ASN A 108 -4.97 9.91 12.18
N ILE A 109 -5.02 9.29 11.00
CA ILE A 109 -4.53 9.86 9.74
C ILE A 109 -5.64 9.72 8.70
N ASP A 110 -5.73 10.71 7.82
CA ASP A 110 -6.69 10.65 6.70
C ASP A 110 -6.24 9.62 5.64
N GLY A 111 -4.93 9.34 5.56
CA GLY A 111 -4.40 8.41 4.56
C GLY A 111 -4.38 8.98 3.14
N LYS A 112 -4.74 10.26 2.94
CA LYS A 112 -4.67 10.99 1.68
C LYS A 112 -3.56 12.04 1.75
N ILE A 113 -2.55 11.90 0.90
CA ILE A 113 -1.47 12.89 0.75
C ILE A 113 -1.17 13.21 -0.72
N LEU A 114 -1.54 12.34 -1.67
CA LEU A 114 -1.04 12.42 -3.04
C LEU A 114 -1.80 13.37 -3.99
N GLU A 115 -2.96 13.91 -3.62
CA GLU A 115 -3.72 14.83 -4.50
C GLU A 115 -3.41 16.34 -4.28
N THR A 116 -2.50 16.71 -3.37
CA THR A 116 -2.24 18.14 -3.06
C THR A 116 -0.78 18.57 -3.20
N LEU A 117 0.05 17.80 -3.92
CA LEU A 117 1.42 18.16 -4.29
C LEU A 117 1.55 18.48 -5.77
#